data_AF-A0A535ZFE2-F1
#
_entry.id   AF-A0A535ZFE2-F1
#
_cell.length_a   1.000
_cell.length_b   1.000
_cell.length_c   1.000
_cell.angle_alpha   90.00
_cell.angle_beta   90.00
_cell.angle_gamma   90.00
#
_symmetry.space_group_name_H-M   'P 1'
#
loop_
_entity.id
_entity.type
_entity.pdbx_description
1 polymer ?
#
loop_
_entity_poly.entity_id
_entity_poly.type
_entity_poly.pdbx_seq_one_letter_code
_entity_poly.pdbx_strand_id
1 'polypeptide(L)'
;MRTFLVGLVLMCSCAPVSSVVSHPAPATAKTVVLQGGDIPDMRKCPQSDPWAALMLQGEPEMLPAGFATWSDLKAAGATEGWLSLYADSEPECPLLLGSAAPTGRLVYTAVIKFKSSSAAGASFASGSHTFPVAPDFAGRFAAAGGIVTKGASTGFGDNSAVATISNRGVPMYVAFWQNKSFDAVVYADNISASEATAAVNRMNGRIH
;
A
#
# COMPACT_ATOMS: atom_id res chain seq x y z
N MET A 1 11.38 30.69 -80.04
CA MET A 1 12.22 29.73 -79.28
C MET A 1 12.11 30.11 -77.80
N ARG A 2 11.84 29.13 -76.94
CA ARG A 2 11.78 29.16 -75.45
C ARG A 2 10.51 29.71 -74.78
N THR A 3 9.58 28.77 -74.59
CA THR A 3 8.58 28.65 -73.51
C THR A 3 9.24 28.62 -72.13
N PHE A 4 8.62 29.26 -71.13
CA PHE A 4 8.80 28.94 -69.70
C PHE A 4 7.42 28.83 -69.04
N LEU A 5 7.09 27.61 -68.62
CA LEU A 5 6.01 27.29 -67.67
C LEU A 5 6.45 27.70 -66.26
N VAL A 6 5.54 28.27 -65.47
CA VAL A 6 5.65 28.29 -64.01
C VAL A 6 4.38 27.65 -63.45
N GLY A 7 4.55 26.44 -62.91
CA GLY A 7 3.50 25.67 -62.23
C GLY A 7 3.38 26.08 -60.77
N LEU A 8 2.14 26.32 -60.33
CA LEU A 8 1.79 26.61 -58.94
C LEU A 8 1.43 25.28 -58.25
N VAL A 9 2.29 24.83 -57.32
CA VAL A 9 2.06 23.64 -56.50
C VAL A 9 1.31 24.06 -55.23
N LEU A 10 0.04 23.64 -55.10
CA LEU A 10 -0.69 23.70 -53.83
C LEU A 10 -0.20 22.55 -52.93
N MET A 11 0.52 22.86 -51.85
CA MET A 11 0.82 21.89 -50.79
C MET A 11 -0.32 21.85 -49.78
N CYS A 12 -1.11 20.77 -49.83
CA CYS A 12 -2.09 20.41 -48.81
C CYS A 12 -1.35 19.77 -47.63
N SER A 13 -1.09 20.56 -46.59
CA SER A 13 -0.36 20.11 -45.39
C SER A 13 -1.30 19.36 -44.46
N CYS A 14 -1.40 18.04 -44.60
CA CYS A 14 -1.98 17.18 -43.56
C CYS A 14 -0.99 17.07 -42.41
N ALA A 15 -1.20 17.81 -41.32
CA ALA A 15 -0.47 17.61 -40.08
C ALA A 15 -0.89 16.26 -39.46
N PRO A 16 0.04 15.36 -39.10
CA PRO A 16 -0.29 14.16 -38.35
C PRO A 16 -0.64 14.57 -36.91
N VAL A 17 -1.88 14.26 -36.50
CA VAL A 17 -2.27 14.28 -35.08
C VAL A 17 -1.53 13.13 -34.41
N SER A 18 -0.35 13.42 -33.86
CA SER A 18 0.34 12.50 -32.97
C SER A 18 -0.48 12.38 -31.68
N SER A 19 -1.34 11.37 -31.62
CA SER A 19 -1.97 10.92 -30.40
C SER A 19 -0.88 10.46 -29.44
N VAL A 20 -0.49 11.32 -28.50
CA VAL A 20 0.41 10.97 -27.40
C VAL A 20 -0.34 9.93 -26.56
N VAL A 21 0.06 8.66 -26.70
CA VAL A 21 -0.40 7.59 -25.82
C VAL A 21 0.21 7.87 -24.45
N SER A 22 -0.51 8.61 -23.61
CA SER A 22 -0.18 8.82 -22.21
C SER A 22 -0.22 7.47 -21.50
N HIS A 23 0.95 6.87 -21.33
CA HIS A 23 1.08 5.69 -20.48
C HIS A 23 0.78 6.11 -19.03
N PRO A 24 0.00 5.33 -18.26
CA PRO A 24 -0.18 5.58 -16.84
C PRO A 24 1.18 5.69 -16.16
N ALA A 25 1.34 6.69 -15.29
CA ALA A 25 2.57 6.83 -14.52
C ALA A 25 2.81 5.54 -13.72
N PRO A 26 4.06 5.04 -13.61
CA PRO A 26 4.36 3.85 -12.82
C PRO A 26 3.83 3.97 -11.40
N ALA A 27 3.26 2.88 -10.87
CA ALA A 27 2.82 2.83 -9.49
C ALA A 27 4.00 3.12 -8.54
N THR A 28 3.74 3.94 -7.53
CA THR A 28 4.67 4.25 -6.44
C THR A 28 4.09 3.73 -5.12
N ALA A 29 4.92 3.56 -4.10
CA ALA A 29 4.42 3.19 -2.78
C ALA A 29 3.37 4.21 -2.29
N LYS A 30 3.60 5.51 -2.54
CA LYS A 30 2.69 6.61 -2.19
C LYS A 30 1.34 6.54 -2.88
N THR A 31 1.28 6.08 -4.13
CA THR A 31 0.01 5.98 -4.86
C THR A 31 -0.74 4.71 -4.50
N VAL A 32 -0.04 3.62 -4.15
CA VAL A 32 -0.66 2.32 -3.83
C VAL A 32 -1.24 2.29 -2.41
N VAL A 33 -0.57 2.93 -1.45
CA VAL A 33 -1.03 3.03 -0.04
C VAL A 33 -2.44 3.61 0.06
N LEU A 34 -3.11 3.47 1.22
CA LEU A 34 -4.47 3.96 1.40
C LEU A 34 -4.59 5.46 1.11
N GLN A 35 -5.57 5.82 0.28
CA GLN A 35 -5.86 7.19 -0.13
C GLN A 35 -7.16 7.70 0.49
N GLY A 36 -7.34 9.01 0.47
CA GLY A 36 -8.61 9.62 0.86
C GLY A 36 -9.73 9.10 -0.04
N GLY A 37 -10.86 8.74 0.56
CA GLY A 37 -12.00 8.14 -0.15
C GLY A 37 -11.89 6.62 -0.37
N ASP A 38 -10.74 5.99 -0.07
CA ASP A 38 -10.68 4.52 -0.04
C ASP A 38 -11.50 3.93 1.08
N ILE A 39 -11.77 4.70 2.11
CA ILE A 39 -12.79 4.38 3.11
C ILE A 39 -13.61 5.67 3.29
N PRO A 40 -14.93 5.64 3.06
CA PRO A 40 -15.77 6.82 3.17
C PRO A 40 -15.70 7.45 4.57
N ASP A 41 -15.75 8.77 4.59
CA ASP A 41 -15.88 9.60 5.80
C ASP A 41 -14.71 9.50 6.79
N MET A 42 -13.58 8.91 6.39
CA MET A 42 -12.36 8.91 7.20
C MET A 42 -11.45 10.10 6.87
N ARG A 43 -10.75 10.59 7.89
CA ARG A 43 -9.82 11.70 7.78
C ARG A 43 -8.39 11.21 7.89
N LYS A 44 -7.50 11.74 7.06
CA LYS A 44 -6.07 11.43 7.17
C LYS A 44 -5.53 12.02 8.47
N CYS A 45 -4.83 11.20 9.24
CA CYS A 45 -4.19 11.63 10.47
C CYS A 45 -3.00 12.56 10.17
N PRO A 46 -2.81 13.67 10.91
CA PRO A 46 -1.74 14.64 10.65
C PRO A 46 -0.33 14.03 10.65
N GLN A 47 -0.09 13.02 11.50
CA GLN A 47 1.20 12.36 11.62
C GLN A 47 1.51 11.37 10.48
N SER A 48 0.56 11.10 9.60
CA SER A 48 0.73 10.14 8.49
C SER A 48 1.93 10.46 7.59
N ASP A 49 2.03 11.70 7.10
CA ASP A 49 3.13 12.09 6.19
C ASP A 49 4.47 12.25 6.92
N PRO A 50 4.54 12.88 8.12
CA PRO A 50 5.76 12.89 8.92
C PRO A 50 6.30 11.49 9.22
N TRP A 51 5.44 10.53 9.56
CA TRP A 51 5.88 9.16 9.83
C TRP A 51 6.33 8.44 8.55
N ALA A 52 5.67 8.68 7.41
CA ALA A 52 6.14 8.18 6.13
C ALA A 52 7.56 8.70 5.81
N ALA A 53 7.82 9.99 6.09
CA ALA A 53 9.14 10.58 5.92
C ALA A 53 10.20 9.99 6.87
N LEU A 54 9.86 9.81 8.16
CA LEU A 54 10.77 9.19 9.14
C LEU A 54 11.10 7.74 8.78
N MET A 55 10.10 6.97 8.33
CA MET A 55 10.31 5.60 7.86
C MET A 55 11.32 5.56 6.70
N LEU A 56 11.28 6.52 5.78
CA LEU A 56 12.21 6.60 4.65
C LEU A 56 13.62 7.12 5.02
N GLN A 57 13.77 7.81 6.14
CA GLN A 57 15.02 8.48 6.53
C GLN A 57 15.93 7.67 7.45
N GLY A 58 15.43 6.61 8.09
CA GLY A 58 16.27 5.70 8.87
C GLY A 58 15.90 5.62 10.33
N GLU A 59 14.72 5.03 10.58
CA GLU A 59 14.21 4.58 11.88
C GLU A 59 13.55 5.66 12.74
N PRO A 60 12.20 5.66 12.79
CA PRO A 60 11.53 6.24 13.93
C PRO A 60 11.79 5.35 15.16
N GLU A 61 12.33 5.93 16.24
CA GLU A 61 12.28 5.35 17.62
C GLU A 61 10.87 4.96 18.09
N MET A 62 9.84 5.25 17.27
CA MET A 62 8.43 4.99 17.53
C MET A 62 7.93 3.66 16.96
N LEU A 63 8.77 2.90 16.25
CA LEU A 63 8.44 1.51 15.91
C LEU A 63 8.66 0.64 17.15
N PRO A 64 7.66 -0.15 17.58
CA PRO A 64 7.84 -1.07 18.70
C PRO A 64 9.08 -1.98 18.53
N ALA A 65 9.58 -2.54 19.62
CA ALA A 65 10.78 -3.38 19.56
C ALA A 65 10.60 -4.58 18.62
N GLY A 66 11.65 -4.87 17.84
CA GLY A 66 11.70 -6.00 16.93
C GLY A 66 11.33 -5.68 15.50
N PHE A 67 11.25 -4.40 15.08
CA PHE A 67 10.81 -3.91 13.76
C PHE A 67 11.89 -3.93 12.66
N ALA A 68 11.49 -4.03 11.37
CA ALA A 68 12.42 -3.87 10.26
C ALA A 68 12.91 -2.45 10.24
N THR A 69 14.22 -2.33 10.21
CA THR A 69 14.81 -1.05 9.89
C THR A 69 14.59 -0.80 8.41
N TRP A 70 14.48 0.47 8.03
CA TRP A 70 14.51 0.84 6.60
C TRP A 70 15.82 0.39 5.93
N SER A 71 16.90 0.23 6.70
CA SER A 71 18.14 -0.35 6.22
C SER A 71 17.98 -1.80 5.80
N ASP A 72 17.31 -2.63 6.61
CA ASP A 72 17.04 -4.04 6.30
C ASP A 72 16.18 -4.16 5.04
N LEU A 73 15.13 -3.34 4.94
CA LEU A 73 14.26 -3.31 3.75
C LEU A 73 15.05 -2.94 2.49
N LYS A 74 15.93 -1.93 2.55
CA LYS A 74 16.80 -1.58 1.42
C LYS A 74 17.78 -2.71 1.07
N ALA A 75 18.35 -3.40 2.06
CA ALA A 75 19.21 -4.56 1.85
C ALA A 75 18.45 -5.70 1.14
N ALA A 76 17.17 -5.89 1.47
CA ALA A 76 16.25 -6.80 0.78
C ALA A 76 15.79 -6.30 -0.61
N GLY A 77 16.16 -5.07 -0.99
CA GLY A 77 15.88 -4.49 -2.31
C GLY A 77 14.67 -3.56 -2.36
N ALA A 78 14.20 -3.05 -1.23
CA ALA A 78 13.23 -1.95 -1.20
C ALA A 78 13.81 -0.69 -1.85
N THR A 79 12.94 0.03 -2.55
CA THR A 79 13.26 1.24 -3.34
C THR A 79 12.37 2.41 -2.95
N GLU A 80 11.13 2.13 -2.55
CA GLU A 80 10.19 3.13 -2.04
C GLU A 80 9.41 2.52 -0.88
N GLY A 81 8.98 3.36 0.05
CA GLY A 81 8.11 3.01 1.15
C GLY A 81 7.14 4.15 1.40
N TRP A 82 5.90 3.82 1.75
CA TRP A 82 4.95 4.82 2.17
C TRP A 82 4.01 4.23 3.21
N LEU A 83 3.55 5.07 4.12
CA LEU A 83 2.50 4.70 5.07
C LEU A 83 1.41 5.75 5.05
N SER A 84 0.21 5.32 5.41
CA SER A 84 -0.87 6.23 5.68
C SER A 84 -1.73 5.79 6.84
N LEU A 85 -2.22 6.77 7.57
CA LEU A 85 -3.07 6.56 8.72
C LEU A 85 -4.32 7.42 8.56
N TYR A 86 -5.48 6.78 8.71
CA TYR A 86 -6.78 7.42 8.65
C TYR A 86 -7.59 7.07 9.90
N ALA A 87 -8.39 8.00 10.37
CA ALA A 87 -9.31 7.77 11.48
C ALA A 87 -10.62 8.53 11.30
N ASP A 88 -11.66 8.16 12.05
CA ASP A 88 -12.91 8.93 12.10
C ASP A 88 -12.70 10.33 12.70
N SER A 89 -11.78 10.44 13.67
CA SER A 89 -11.48 11.71 14.33
C SER A 89 -10.00 11.82 14.71
N GLU A 90 -9.51 13.05 14.84
CA GLU A 90 -8.11 13.32 15.20
C GLU A 90 -7.67 12.70 16.55
N PRO A 91 -8.52 12.63 17.60
CA PRO A 91 -8.16 11.96 18.86
C PRO A 91 -7.86 10.46 18.74
N GLU A 92 -8.33 9.78 17.69
CA GLU A 92 -8.08 8.35 17.46
C GLU A 92 -6.67 8.09 16.88
N CYS A 93 -6.12 9.07 16.16
CA CYS A 93 -4.83 9.02 15.49
C CYS A 93 -3.65 8.50 16.34
N PRO A 94 -3.45 8.93 17.60
CA PRO A 94 -2.37 8.42 18.44
C PRO A 94 -2.61 6.99 18.97
N LEU A 95 -3.85 6.47 18.94
CA LEU A 95 -4.19 5.17 19.54
C LEU A 95 -3.63 3.97 18.77
N LEU A 96 -3.10 4.19 17.58
CA LEU A 96 -2.37 3.15 16.84
C LEU A 96 -1.17 2.60 17.64
N LEU A 97 -0.48 3.46 18.38
CA LEU A 97 0.69 3.08 19.18
C LEU A 97 0.36 2.91 20.68
N GLY A 98 -0.91 3.12 21.05
CA GLY A 98 -1.37 3.06 22.43
C GLY A 98 -1.94 1.70 22.84
N SER A 99 -2.13 1.51 24.15
CA SER A 99 -2.83 0.34 24.70
C SER A 99 -4.36 0.49 24.71
N ALA A 100 -4.85 1.73 24.60
CA ALA A 100 -6.28 2.02 24.54
C ALA A 100 -6.88 1.58 23.21
N ALA A 101 -8.09 1.02 23.27
CA ALA A 101 -8.87 0.69 22.09
C ALA A 101 -9.43 1.97 21.45
N PRO A 102 -9.41 2.07 20.10
CA PRO A 102 -10.08 3.17 19.42
C PRO A 102 -11.60 3.08 19.63
N THR A 103 -12.26 4.24 19.74
CA THR A 103 -13.73 4.30 19.89
C THR A 103 -14.42 4.45 18.54
N GLY A 104 -13.73 5.04 17.56
CA GLY A 104 -14.11 5.07 16.14
C GLY A 104 -13.23 4.16 15.28
N ARG A 105 -13.37 4.31 13.95
CA ARG A 105 -12.54 3.62 12.96
C ARG A 105 -11.12 4.18 12.95
N LEU A 106 -10.14 3.29 12.86
CA LEU A 106 -8.72 3.63 12.78
C LEU A 106 -8.02 2.66 11.81
N VAL A 107 -7.32 3.18 10.81
CA VAL A 107 -6.68 2.38 9.77
C VAL A 107 -5.25 2.82 9.54
N TYR A 108 -4.33 1.88 9.71
CA TYR A 108 -2.95 2.01 9.30
C TYR A 108 -2.70 1.15 8.06
N THR A 109 -2.00 1.71 7.09
CA THR A 109 -1.50 0.95 5.95
C THR A 109 -0.07 1.31 5.65
N ALA A 110 0.72 0.34 5.20
CA ALA A 110 2.05 0.57 4.68
C ALA A 110 2.23 -0.21 3.37
N VAL A 111 3.02 0.36 2.47
CA VAL A 111 3.36 -0.22 1.18
C VAL A 111 4.85 -0.04 0.97
N ILE A 112 5.53 -1.12 0.61
CA ILE A 112 6.94 -1.15 0.24
C ILE A 112 7.04 -1.60 -1.21
N LYS A 113 7.76 -0.82 -2.03
CA LYS A 113 8.09 -1.20 -3.42
C LYS A 113 9.52 -1.67 -3.48
N PHE A 114 9.72 -2.85 -4.04
CA PHE A 114 11.00 -3.48 -4.26
C PHE A 114 11.49 -3.29 -5.70
N LYS A 115 12.78 -3.49 -5.92
CA LYS A 115 13.41 -3.47 -7.25
C LYS A 115 12.87 -4.53 -8.21
N SER A 116 12.21 -5.58 -7.70
CA SER A 116 11.66 -6.68 -8.51
C SER A 116 10.56 -7.43 -7.77
N SER A 117 9.74 -8.17 -8.52
CA SER A 117 8.73 -9.06 -7.93
C SER A 117 9.33 -10.20 -7.14
N SER A 118 10.51 -10.72 -7.53
CA SER A 118 11.20 -11.76 -6.77
C SER A 118 11.71 -11.24 -5.42
N ALA A 119 12.17 -9.99 -5.36
CA ALA A 119 12.58 -9.37 -4.09
C ALA A 119 11.39 -9.14 -3.15
N ALA A 120 10.26 -8.66 -3.67
CA ALA A 120 9.00 -8.56 -2.91
C ALA A 120 8.52 -9.95 -2.44
N GLY A 121 8.49 -10.95 -3.32
CA GLY A 121 8.12 -12.32 -2.97
C GLY A 121 9.04 -12.94 -1.91
N ALA A 122 10.34 -12.65 -1.96
CA ALA A 122 11.28 -13.08 -0.94
C ALA A 122 11.02 -12.37 0.40
N SER A 123 10.74 -11.07 0.40
CA SER A 123 10.33 -10.28 1.57
C SER A 123 9.05 -10.84 2.20
N PHE A 124 8.03 -11.12 1.39
CA PHE A 124 6.80 -11.78 1.82
C PHE A 124 7.08 -13.16 2.46
N ALA A 125 7.87 -14.00 1.79
CA ALA A 125 8.09 -15.39 2.19
C ALA A 125 9.00 -15.54 3.42
N SER A 126 10.03 -14.69 3.54
CA SER A 126 10.96 -14.74 4.67
C SER A 126 10.28 -14.35 5.98
N GLY A 127 9.16 -13.61 5.92
CA GLY A 127 8.61 -12.91 7.07
C GLY A 127 9.66 -12.03 7.75
N SER A 128 10.76 -11.72 7.06
CA SER A 128 11.90 -11.07 7.67
C SER A 128 11.54 -9.61 7.78
N HIS A 129 11.35 -9.22 9.04
CA HIS A 129 11.31 -7.87 9.52
C HIS A 129 9.91 -7.20 9.45
N THR A 130 9.07 -7.56 10.43
CA THR A 130 8.40 -6.64 11.37
C THR A 130 8.24 -5.16 10.97
N PHE A 131 7.46 -4.87 9.96
CA PHE A 131 6.11 -4.36 10.12
C PHE A 131 5.62 -4.12 8.70
N PRO A 132 4.68 -4.95 8.26
CA PRO A 132 4.24 -6.16 8.95
C PRO A 132 3.97 -7.31 8.00
N VAL A 133 4.99 -8.13 7.89
CA VAL A 133 4.85 -9.56 8.07
C VAL A 133 5.87 -9.93 9.11
N ALA A 134 5.39 -10.18 10.31
CA ALA A 134 6.19 -10.99 11.20
C ALA A 134 6.45 -12.33 10.49
N PRO A 135 7.56 -13.02 10.79
CA PRO A 135 7.58 -14.46 10.64
C PRO A 135 6.30 -14.96 11.34
N ASP A 136 5.53 -15.79 10.64
CA ASP A 136 4.29 -16.33 11.20
C ASP A 136 3.15 -15.30 11.45
N PHE A 137 2.96 -14.30 10.58
CA PHE A 137 1.75 -13.44 10.61
C PHE A 137 0.47 -14.26 10.84
N ALA A 138 0.31 -15.33 10.05
CA ALA A 138 -0.84 -16.21 10.13
C ALA A 138 -0.93 -16.95 11.46
N GLY A 139 0.15 -17.59 11.94
CA GLY A 139 0.13 -18.32 13.20
C GLY A 139 0.02 -17.39 14.41
N ARG A 140 0.59 -16.18 14.39
CA ARG A 140 0.39 -15.17 15.44
C ARG A 140 -1.08 -14.81 15.61
N PHE A 141 -1.77 -14.48 14.51
CA PHE A 141 -3.19 -14.13 14.58
C PHE A 141 -4.07 -15.33 14.93
N ALA A 142 -3.75 -16.52 14.41
CA ALA A 142 -4.46 -17.74 14.78
C ALA A 142 -4.27 -18.08 16.27
N ALA A 143 -3.04 -17.97 16.80
CA ALA A 143 -2.73 -18.21 18.21
C ALA A 143 -3.42 -17.21 19.15
N ALA A 144 -3.67 -15.99 18.67
CA ALA A 144 -4.44 -14.99 19.39
C ALA A 144 -5.98 -15.17 19.23
N GLY A 145 -6.44 -16.27 18.63
CA GLY A 145 -7.86 -16.59 18.46
C GLY A 145 -8.52 -15.94 17.23
N GLY A 146 -7.72 -15.40 16.32
CA GLY A 146 -8.20 -14.84 15.06
C GLY A 146 -8.54 -15.90 14.01
N ILE A 147 -9.41 -15.53 13.06
CA ILE A 147 -9.70 -16.32 11.86
C ILE A 147 -8.73 -15.88 10.79
N VAL A 148 -8.01 -16.82 10.17
CA VAL A 148 -6.97 -16.53 9.19
C VAL A 148 -7.26 -17.23 7.85
N THR A 149 -7.23 -16.45 6.77
CA THR A 149 -7.32 -16.90 5.38
C THR A 149 -5.98 -16.64 4.68
N LYS A 150 -5.54 -17.55 3.80
CA LYS A 150 -4.25 -17.43 3.10
C LYS A 150 -4.37 -17.74 1.61
N GLY A 151 -3.40 -17.24 0.86
CA GLY A 151 -3.22 -17.50 -0.57
C GLY A 151 -4.41 -17.04 -1.41
N ALA A 152 -4.62 -17.69 -2.55
CA ALA A 152 -5.67 -17.32 -3.50
C ALA A 152 -7.07 -17.14 -2.87
N SER A 153 -7.38 -17.87 -1.78
CA SER A 153 -8.65 -17.75 -1.05
C SER A 153 -8.89 -16.37 -0.41
N THR A 154 -7.87 -15.54 -0.25
CA THR A 154 -8.03 -14.15 0.23
C THR A 154 -8.61 -13.22 -0.84
N GLY A 155 -8.50 -13.59 -2.12
CA GLY A 155 -8.79 -12.71 -3.26
C GLY A 155 -7.64 -11.76 -3.65
N PHE A 156 -6.50 -11.79 -2.95
CA PHE A 156 -5.36 -10.87 -3.19
C PHE A 156 -4.13 -11.54 -3.83
N GLY A 157 -4.27 -12.79 -4.27
CA GLY A 157 -3.21 -13.58 -4.91
C GLY A 157 -2.56 -14.62 -3.98
N ASP A 158 -1.64 -15.41 -4.52
CA ASP A 158 -1.04 -16.55 -3.81
C ASP A 158 -0.17 -16.13 -2.61
N ASN A 159 0.48 -14.98 -2.71
CA ASN A 159 1.25 -14.39 -1.62
C ASN A 159 0.37 -13.41 -0.85
N SER A 160 -0.54 -13.96 -0.03
CA SER A 160 -1.42 -13.14 0.80
C SER A 160 -1.88 -13.87 2.06
N ALA A 161 -2.21 -13.08 3.09
CA ALA A 161 -2.85 -13.52 4.31
C ALA A 161 -3.80 -12.44 4.82
N VAL A 162 -4.97 -12.84 5.28
CA VAL A 162 -5.98 -11.99 5.92
C VAL A 162 -6.31 -12.59 7.27
N ALA A 163 -6.37 -11.75 8.30
CA ALA A 163 -6.78 -12.12 9.64
C ALA A 163 -7.91 -11.21 10.12
N THR A 164 -8.90 -11.80 10.78
CA THR A 164 -9.90 -11.06 11.56
C THR A 164 -9.84 -11.52 13.00
N ILE A 165 -9.71 -10.59 13.93
CA ILE A 165 -9.49 -10.86 15.36
C ILE A 165 -10.18 -9.80 16.21
N SER A 166 -10.40 -10.08 17.50
CA SER A 166 -10.66 -9.04 18.50
C SER A 166 -9.34 -8.60 19.12
N ASN A 167 -8.97 -7.33 18.96
CA ASN A 167 -7.79 -6.75 19.59
C ASN A 167 -8.23 -5.58 20.48
N ARG A 168 -7.73 -5.51 21.71
CA ARG A 168 -8.13 -4.48 22.70
C ARG A 168 -9.66 -4.40 22.92
N GLY A 169 -10.41 -5.47 22.63
CA GLY A 169 -11.88 -5.50 22.74
C GLY A 169 -12.65 -4.95 21.54
N VAL A 170 -11.97 -4.58 20.45
CA VAL A 170 -12.59 -4.12 19.21
C VAL A 170 -12.27 -5.06 18.04
N PRO A 171 -13.16 -5.18 17.04
CA PRO A 171 -12.86 -5.95 15.84
C PRO A 171 -11.70 -5.31 15.08
N MET A 172 -10.74 -6.14 14.70
CA MET A 172 -9.57 -5.78 13.89
C MET A 172 -9.51 -6.67 12.66
N TYR A 173 -9.37 -6.04 11.50
CA TYR A 173 -9.04 -6.68 10.23
C TYR A 173 -7.58 -6.40 9.89
N VAL A 174 -6.85 -7.42 9.47
CA VAL A 174 -5.46 -7.28 9.01
C VAL A 174 -5.28 -8.01 7.69
N ALA A 175 -4.78 -7.33 6.66
CA ALA A 175 -4.44 -7.96 5.39
C ALA A 175 -2.99 -7.67 5.05
N PHE A 176 -2.24 -8.70 4.67
CA PHE A 176 -0.90 -8.58 4.16
C PHE A 176 -0.79 -9.32 2.83
N TRP A 177 -0.27 -8.68 1.79
CA TRP A 177 -0.14 -9.30 0.48
C TRP A 177 1.05 -8.75 -0.29
N GLN A 178 1.55 -9.58 -1.20
CA GLN A 178 2.50 -9.21 -2.22
C GLN A 178 1.80 -9.24 -3.58
N ASN A 179 2.02 -8.19 -4.37
CA ASN A 179 1.59 -8.14 -5.77
C ASN A 179 2.66 -7.41 -6.60
N LYS A 180 3.14 -8.06 -7.67
CA LYS A 180 4.28 -7.61 -8.47
C LYS A 180 5.47 -7.23 -7.58
N SER A 181 6.01 -6.04 -7.72
CA SER A 181 7.14 -5.56 -6.92
C SER A 181 6.72 -4.91 -5.60
N PHE A 182 5.52 -5.14 -5.09
CA PHE A 182 5.00 -4.47 -3.89
C PHE A 182 4.62 -5.47 -2.83
N ASP A 183 4.97 -5.14 -1.58
CA ASP A 183 4.35 -5.70 -0.39
C ASP A 183 3.49 -4.61 0.25
N ALA A 184 2.31 -4.98 0.72
CA ALA A 184 1.35 -4.06 1.30
C ALA A 184 0.65 -4.67 2.51
N VAL A 185 0.34 -3.82 3.49
CA VAL A 185 -0.40 -4.19 4.68
C VAL A 185 -1.52 -3.21 4.99
N VAL A 186 -2.57 -3.72 5.63
CA VAL A 186 -3.63 -2.96 6.25
C VAL A 186 -3.86 -3.50 7.65
N TYR A 187 -3.95 -2.61 8.64
CA TYR A 187 -4.57 -2.83 9.94
C TYR A 187 -5.77 -1.90 10.04
N ALA A 188 -6.95 -2.45 10.34
CA ALA A 188 -8.17 -1.68 10.43
C ALA A 188 -8.95 -2.08 11.68
N ASP A 189 -9.05 -1.16 12.63
CA ASP A 189 -9.84 -1.29 13.85
C ASP A 189 -11.25 -0.69 13.65
N ASN A 190 -12.26 -1.32 14.25
CA ASN A 190 -13.68 -0.92 14.18
C ASN A 190 -14.24 -0.83 12.75
N ILE A 191 -13.64 -1.53 11.79
CA ILE A 191 -14.09 -1.56 10.40
C ILE A 191 -14.61 -2.94 10.05
N SER A 192 -15.72 -2.96 9.31
CA SER A 192 -16.28 -4.22 8.82
C SER A 192 -15.32 -4.90 7.84
N ALA A 193 -15.27 -6.23 7.85
CA ALA A 193 -14.38 -6.98 6.95
C ALA A 193 -14.65 -6.68 5.47
N SER A 194 -15.89 -6.39 5.08
CA SER A 194 -16.27 -6.03 3.71
C SER A 194 -15.72 -4.66 3.30
N GLU A 195 -15.83 -3.66 4.18
CA GLU A 195 -15.31 -2.31 3.95
C GLU A 195 -13.77 -2.32 3.88
N ALA A 196 -13.11 -3.02 4.78
CA ALA A 196 -11.65 -3.20 4.74
C ALA A 196 -11.21 -3.93 3.46
N THR A 197 -11.91 -5.00 3.07
CA THR A 197 -11.61 -5.74 1.82
C THR A 197 -11.80 -4.86 0.58
N ALA A 198 -12.83 -3.99 0.56
CA ALA A 198 -13.02 -3.03 -0.51
C ALA A 198 -11.86 -2.01 -0.60
N ALA A 199 -11.35 -1.54 0.53
CA ALA A 199 -10.18 -0.67 0.60
C ALA A 199 -8.91 -1.36 0.11
N VAL A 200 -8.66 -2.60 0.55
CA VAL A 200 -7.54 -3.42 0.08
C VAL A 200 -7.62 -3.65 -1.43
N ASN A 201 -8.80 -3.94 -1.97
CA ASN A 201 -8.99 -4.09 -3.42
C ASN A 201 -8.67 -2.80 -4.18
N ARG A 202 -9.05 -1.62 -3.66
CA ARG A 202 -8.67 -0.34 -4.26
C ARG A 202 -7.17 -0.12 -4.26
N MET A 203 -6.49 -0.40 -3.14
CA MET A 203 -5.02 -0.33 -3.04
C MET A 203 -4.36 -1.29 -4.04
N ASN A 204 -4.79 -2.56 -4.03
CA ASN A 204 -4.25 -3.59 -4.91
C ASN A 204 -4.49 -3.29 -6.40
N GLY A 205 -5.63 -2.69 -6.74
CA GLY A 205 -5.96 -2.26 -8.11
C GLY A 205 -5.06 -1.14 -8.66
N ARG A 206 -4.32 -0.44 -7.79
CA ARG A 206 -3.31 0.56 -8.20
C ARG A 206 -1.95 -0.05 -8.54
N ILE A 207 -1.77 -1.36 -8.34
CA ILE A 207 -0.54 -2.08 -8.68
C ILE A 207 -0.67 -2.59 -10.13
N HIS A 208 -0.03 -1.90 -11.07
CA HIS A 208 -0.04 -2.23 -12.50
C HIS A 208 1.37 -2.37 -13.09
#